data_AF-A0A7V4WXE7-F1
#
_entry.id   AF-A0A7V4WXE7-F1
#
_cell.length_a   1.000
_cell.length_b   1.000
_cell.length_c   1.000
_cell.angle_alpha   90.00
_cell.angle_beta   90.00
_cell.angle_gamma   90.00
#
_symmetry.space_group_name_H-M   'P 1'
#
loop_
_entity.id
_entity.type
_entity.pdbx_description
1 polymer ?
#
loop_
_entity_poly.entity_id
_entity_poly.type
_entity_poly.pdbx_seq_one_letter_code
_entity_poly.pdbx_strand_id
1 'polypeptide(L)'
;MKVELAGYNIDAHLIEKIKKDIPLTIKEKLALTPEVISAAYARVSRSSKSVDELVEESTNDTESARRSVFNILNMGHHSIADHTIFNFNIMEVSRLMVEAIEKRRIGVGYTEKSQRYVTLQGDYVRPKEFSQEDLAKFEKL
;
A
#
# COMPACT_ATOMS: atom_id res chain seq x y z
N MET A 1 7.36 16.47 -3.82
CA MET A 1 6.80 15.22 -3.27
C MET A 1 6.53 14.27 -4.41
N LYS A 2 7.22 13.13 -4.37
CA LYS A 2 7.04 11.99 -5.25
C LYS A 2 6.54 10.82 -4.41
N VAL A 3 5.45 10.19 -4.84
CA VAL A 3 4.87 9.02 -4.15
C VAL A 3 4.78 7.89 -5.15
N GLU A 4 5.38 6.75 -4.83
CA GLU A 4 5.36 5.56 -5.67
C GLU A 4 4.83 4.37 -4.89
N LEU A 5 3.94 3.60 -5.50
CA LEU A 5 3.54 2.29 -4.99
C LEU A 5 4.71 1.33 -5.23
N ALA A 6 5.41 0.97 -4.16
CA ALA A 6 6.60 0.13 -4.20
C ALA A 6 6.28 -1.37 -4.23
N GLY A 7 5.11 -1.74 -3.71
CA GLY A 7 4.64 -3.11 -3.74
C GLY A 7 3.42 -3.33 -2.88
N TYR A 8 2.85 -4.52 -2.99
CA TYR A 8 1.71 -4.97 -2.20
C TYR A 8 1.74 -6.50 -2.12
N ASN A 9 1.03 -7.07 -1.14
CA ASN A 9 0.86 -8.51 -1.07
C ASN A 9 -0.12 -9.00 -2.15
N ILE A 10 0.12 -10.19 -2.66
CA ILE A 10 -0.78 -10.93 -3.54
C ILE A 10 -0.78 -12.40 -3.10
N ASP A 11 -1.72 -13.18 -3.65
CA ASP A 11 -1.80 -14.60 -3.34
C ASP A 11 -0.48 -15.35 -3.65
N ALA A 12 -0.07 -16.21 -2.71
CA ALA A 12 1.19 -16.93 -2.79
C ALA A 12 1.21 -17.96 -3.93
N HIS A 13 0.08 -18.55 -4.28
CA HIS A 13 0.02 -19.50 -5.39
C HIS A 13 0.25 -18.81 -6.74
N LEU A 14 -0.26 -17.58 -6.92
CA LEU A 14 0.06 -16.74 -8.08
C LEU A 14 1.56 -16.41 -8.15
N ILE A 15 2.19 -16.08 -7.01
CA ILE A 15 3.64 -15.85 -6.94
C ILE A 15 4.41 -17.09 -7.39
N GLU A 16 4.04 -18.27 -6.89
CA GLU A 16 4.71 -19.53 -7.24
C GLU A 16 4.52 -19.91 -8.70
N LYS A 17 3.36 -19.63 -9.30
CA LYS A 17 3.15 -19.77 -10.74
C LYS A 17 4.10 -18.89 -11.54
N ILE A 18 4.22 -17.61 -11.17
CA ILE A 18 5.13 -16.66 -11.83
C ILE A 18 6.58 -17.14 -11.71
N LYS A 19 7.03 -17.55 -10.52
CA LYS A 19 8.40 -18.05 -10.31
C LYS A 19 8.75 -19.30 -11.12
N LYS A 20 7.76 -20.12 -11.45
CA LYS A 20 7.92 -21.35 -12.24
C LYS A 20 7.68 -21.14 -13.74
N ASP A 21 7.57 -19.89 -14.18
CA ASP A 21 7.25 -19.50 -15.56
C ASP A 21 5.94 -20.12 -16.07
N ILE A 22 4.99 -20.40 -15.17
CA ILE A 22 3.67 -20.93 -15.53
C ILE A 22 2.81 -19.76 -16.04
N PRO A 23 2.27 -19.83 -17.27
CA PRO A 23 1.44 -18.75 -17.80
C PRO A 23 0.19 -18.51 -16.97
N LEU A 24 -0.04 -17.26 -16.57
CA LEU A 24 -1.27 -16.84 -15.91
C LEU A 24 -2.39 -16.64 -16.93
N THR A 25 -3.58 -17.09 -16.58
CA THR A 25 -4.83 -16.74 -17.27
C THR A 25 -5.11 -15.24 -17.17
N ILE A 26 -6.03 -14.73 -17.99
CA ILE A 26 -6.47 -13.32 -17.91
C ILE A 26 -7.01 -12.99 -16.52
N LYS A 27 -7.79 -13.90 -15.93
CA LYS A 27 -8.38 -13.74 -14.59
C LYS A 27 -7.31 -13.63 -13.52
N GLU A 28 -6.32 -14.54 -13.54
CA GLU A 28 -5.22 -14.52 -12.58
C GLU A 28 -4.35 -13.26 -12.72
N LYS A 29 -4.16 -12.74 -13.94
CA LYS A 29 -3.48 -11.45 -14.14
C LYS A 29 -4.25 -10.29 -13.51
N LEU A 30 -5.59 -10.31 -13.59
CA LEU A 30 -6.44 -9.32 -12.92
C LEU A 30 -6.45 -9.51 -11.40
N ALA A 31 -6.17 -10.71 -10.91
CA ALA A 31 -6.09 -11.05 -9.49
C ALA A 31 -4.72 -10.75 -8.85
N LEU A 32 -3.79 -10.13 -9.58
CA LEU A 32 -2.53 -9.59 -9.02
C LEU A 32 -2.81 -8.31 -8.21
N THR A 33 -3.58 -8.44 -7.15
CA THR A 33 -4.07 -7.37 -6.27
C THR A 33 -4.29 -7.96 -4.87
N PRO A 34 -4.09 -7.19 -3.79
CA PRO A 34 -4.30 -7.70 -2.44
C PRO A 34 -5.78 -7.94 -2.10
N GLU A 35 -6.71 -7.33 -2.84
CA GLU A 35 -8.14 -7.35 -2.49
C GLU A 35 -8.77 -8.75 -2.54
N VAL A 36 -8.20 -9.68 -3.33
CA VAL A 36 -8.69 -11.07 -3.40
C VAL A 36 -8.49 -11.81 -2.07
N ILE A 37 -7.41 -11.51 -1.35
CA ILE A 37 -7.14 -12.09 -0.02
C ILE A 37 -8.15 -11.54 0.97
N SER A 38 -8.36 -10.21 0.95
CA SER A 38 -9.35 -9.55 1.82
C SER A 38 -10.76 -10.09 1.60
N ALA A 39 -11.19 -10.23 0.34
CA ALA A 39 -12.50 -10.76 -0.02
C ALA A 39 -12.71 -12.21 0.46
N ALA A 40 -11.70 -13.06 0.27
CA ALA A 40 -11.74 -14.44 0.75
C ALA A 40 -11.87 -14.50 2.28
N TYR A 41 -11.03 -13.76 2.99
CA TYR A 41 -10.96 -13.81 4.45
C TYR A 41 -12.20 -13.25 5.12
N ALA A 42 -12.86 -12.29 4.48
CA ALA A 42 -14.13 -11.77 4.96
C ALA A 42 -15.25 -12.83 5.02
N ARG A 43 -15.12 -13.94 4.28
CA ARG A 43 -16.11 -15.03 4.21
C ARG A 43 -15.77 -16.21 5.12
N VAL A 44 -14.57 -16.28 5.69
CA VAL A 44 -14.07 -17.46 6.44
C VAL A 44 -14.96 -17.85 7.62
N SER A 45 -15.53 -16.87 8.34
CA SER A 45 -16.39 -17.15 9.51
C SER A 45 -17.82 -17.59 9.15
N ARG A 46 -18.22 -17.50 7.87
CA ARG A 46 -19.62 -17.68 7.43
C ARG A 46 -19.77 -18.63 6.23
N SER A 47 -18.68 -19.20 5.74
CA SER A 47 -18.69 -20.15 4.63
C SER A 47 -18.35 -21.55 5.11
N SER A 48 -18.99 -22.57 4.52
CA SER A 48 -18.59 -23.97 4.70
C SER A 48 -17.37 -24.37 3.85
N LYS A 49 -16.90 -23.48 2.98
CA LYS A 49 -15.73 -23.70 2.12
C LYS A 49 -14.44 -23.53 2.91
N SER A 50 -13.42 -24.25 2.49
CA SER A 50 -12.05 -24.04 2.96
C SER A 50 -11.53 -22.65 2.57
N VAL A 51 -10.50 -22.18 3.27
CA VAL A 51 -9.85 -20.91 2.97
C VAL A 51 -9.29 -20.91 1.54
N ASP A 52 -8.70 -22.02 1.11
CA ASP A 52 -8.11 -22.16 -0.23
C ASP A 52 -9.16 -22.01 -1.33
N GLU A 53 -10.33 -22.66 -1.18
CA GLU A 53 -11.45 -22.50 -2.11
C GLU A 53 -11.94 -21.04 -2.17
N LEU A 54 -11.98 -20.33 -1.03
CA LEU A 54 -12.41 -18.93 -1.00
C LEU A 54 -11.41 -17.99 -1.70
N VAL A 55 -10.11 -18.26 -1.56
CA VAL A 55 -9.04 -17.52 -2.26
C VAL A 55 -9.09 -17.81 -3.76
N GLU A 56 -9.27 -19.07 -4.15
CA GLU A 56 -9.43 -19.46 -5.55
C GLU A 56 -10.66 -18.79 -6.19
N GLU A 57 -11.80 -18.77 -5.51
CA GLU A 57 -12.99 -18.06 -5.98
C GLU A 57 -12.74 -16.57 -6.19
N SER A 58 -12.10 -15.94 -5.20
CA SER A 58 -11.81 -14.50 -5.25
C SER A 58 -10.79 -14.17 -6.35
N THR A 59 -9.87 -15.09 -6.63
CA THR A 59 -8.89 -14.99 -7.73
C THR A 59 -9.53 -15.18 -9.10
N ASN A 60 -10.55 -16.03 -9.21
CA ASN A 60 -11.26 -16.31 -10.45
C ASN A 60 -12.34 -15.28 -10.82
N ASP A 61 -12.70 -14.40 -9.88
CA ASP A 61 -13.67 -13.31 -10.05
C ASP A 61 -13.31 -12.07 -9.19
N THR A 62 -12.26 -11.36 -9.61
CA THR A 62 -11.77 -10.14 -8.92
C THR A 62 -12.84 -9.04 -8.82
N GLU A 63 -13.73 -8.93 -9.81
CA GLU A 63 -14.79 -7.91 -9.77
C GLU A 63 -15.81 -8.20 -8.66
N SER A 64 -16.21 -9.45 -8.50
CA SER A 64 -17.06 -9.86 -7.39
C SER A 64 -16.35 -9.72 -6.04
N ALA A 65 -15.07 -10.09 -5.97
CA ALA A 65 -14.23 -9.88 -4.79
C ALA A 65 -14.21 -8.40 -4.37
N ARG A 66 -13.98 -7.48 -5.32
CA ARG A 66 -13.97 -6.03 -5.08
C ARG A 66 -15.30 -5.51 -4.55
N ARG A 67 -16.41 -5.90 -5.18
CA ARG A 67 -17.77 -5.53 -4.70
C ARG A 67 -18.01 -6.06 -3.30
N SER A 68 -17.58 -7.28 -3.01
CA SER A 68 -17.72 -7.91 -1.69
C SER A 68 -16.97 -7.11 -0.62
N VAL A 69 -15.70 -6.78 -0.87
CA VAL A 69 -14.89 -5.95 0.05
C VAL A 69 -15.58 -4.61 0.31
N PHE A 70 -16.01 -3.90 -0.73
CA PHE A 70 -16.70 -2.61 -0.58
C PHE A 70 -17.95 -2.71 0.30
N ASN A 71 -18.80 -3.72 0.06
CA ASN A 71 -20.01 -3.94 0.86
C ASN A 71 -19.68 -4.22 2.33
N ILE A 72 -18.67 -5.05 2.60
CA ILE A 72 -18.28 -5.44 3.95
C ILE A 72 -17.69 -4.26 4.72
N LEU A 73 -16.90 -3.41 4.07
CA LEU A 73 -16.40 -2.17 4.65
C LEU A 73 -17.54 -1.21 5.00
N ASN A 74 -18.56 -1.09 4.14
CA ASN A 74 -19.75 -0.26 4.42
C ASN A 74 -20.61 -0.78 5.57
N MET A 75 -20.50 -2.08 5.90
CA MET A 75 -21.14 -2.67 7.07
C MET A 75 -20.34 -2.46 8.38
N GLY A 76 -19.20 -1.76 8.33
CA GLY A 76 -18.35 -1.47 9.48
C GLY A 76 -17.36 -2.58 9.84
N HIS A 77 -17.25 -3.63 9.03
CA HIS A 77 -16.30 -4.73 9.24
C HIS A 77 -14.91 -4.38 8.68
N HIS A 78 -14.28 -3.33 9.23
CA HIS A 78 -13.04 -2.78 8.68
C HIS A 78 -11.80 -3.67 8.85
N SER A 79 -11.80 -4.62 9.79
CA SER A 79 -10.65 -5.49 10.06
C SER A 79 -10.22 -6.33 8.86
N ILE A 80 -11.11 -6.56 7.89
CA ILE A 80 -10.77 -7.28 6.65
C ILE A 80 -9.81 -6.49 5.74
N ALA A 81 -9.74 -5.16 5.88
CA ALA A 81 -8.78 -4.34 5.16
C ALA A 81 -7.34 -4.53 5.68
N ASP A 82 -7.17 -4.98 6.93
CA ASP A 82 -5.84 -5.17 7.53
C ASP A 82 -5.05 -6.32 6.87
N HIS A 83 -5.72 -7.19 6.10
CA HIS A 83 -5.08 -8.24 5.30
C HIS A 83 -4.50 -7.73 3.97
N THR A 84 -4.73 -6.46 3.65
CA THR A 84 -4.20 -5.80 2.46
C THR A 84 -3.06 -4.88 2.87
N ILE A 85 -1.85 -5.16 2.40
CA ILE A 85 -0.61 -4.46 2.75
C ILE A 85 -0.06 -3.77 1.51
N PHE A 86 0.17 -2.47 1.62
CA PHE A 86 0.81 -1.65 0.60
C PHE A 86 2.11 -1.05 1.12
N ASN A 87 3.12 -1.00 0.26
CA ASN A 87 4.39 -0.35 0.51
C ASN A 87 4.49 0.89 -0.38
N PHE A 88 4.84 2.02 0.19
CA PHE A 88 5.00 3.28 -0.54
C PHE A 88 6.40 3.84 -0.38
N ASN A 89 7.00 4.26 -1.48
CA ASN A 89 8.19 5.11 -1.46
C ASN A 89 7.72 6.56 -1.51
N ILE A 90 8.02 7.33 -0.45
CA ILE A 90 7.69 8.75 -0.35
C ILE A 90 9.01 9.53 -0.37
N MET A 91 9.21 10.33 -1.40
CA MET A 91 10.48 11.02 -1.67
C MET A 91 10.24 12.51 -1.93
N GLU A 92 11.33 13.29 -1.85
CA GLU A 92 11.30 14.75 -2.09
C GLU A 92 10.25 15.45 -1.23
N VAL A 93 10.25 15.11 0.06
CA VAL A 93 9.38 15.68 1.09
C VAL A 93 10.21 16.44 2.11
N SER A 94 9.61 17.46 2.71
CA SER A 94 10.26 18.18 3.80
C SER A 94 10.28 17.31 5.06
N ARG A 95 11.23 17.57 5.95
CA ARG A 95 11.26 16.92 7.28
C ARG A 95 9.96 17.15 8.05
N LEU A 96 9.37 18.34 7.95
CA LEU A 96 8.06 18.64 8.54
C LEU A 96 6.95 17.72 8.01
N MET A 97 6.98 17.38 6.72
CA MET A 97 6.02 16.47 6.13
C MET A 97 6.21 15.03 6.61
N VAL A 98 7.46 14.59 6.81
CA VAL A 98 7.75 13.27 7.38
C VAL A 98 7.09 13.13 8.76
N GLU A 99 7.26 14.10 9.65
CA GLU A 99 6.63 14.12 10.98
C GLU A 99 5.09 13.99 10.90
N ALA A 100 4.47 14.62 9.90
CA ALA A 100 3.03 14.51 9.68
C ALA A 100 2.60 13.11 9.20
N ILE A 101 3.39 12.47 8.34
CA ILE A 101 3.16 11.12 7.83
C ILE A 101 3.32 10.09 8.96
N GLU A 102 4.39 10.20 9.75
CA GLU A 102 4.74 9.24 10.82
C GLU A 102 3.90 9.41 12.08
N LYS A 103 3.04 10.44 12.14
CA LYS A 103 2.06 10.61 13.23
C LYS A 103 1.05 9.46 13.31
N ARG A 104 0.81 8.75 12.21
CA ARG A 104 -0.07 7.58 12.18
C ARG A 104 0.66 6.37 12.78
N ARG A 105 0.02 5.65 13.71
CA ARG A 105 0.70 4.60 14.50
C ARG A 105 0.21 3.17 14.29
N ILE A 106 -0.96 2.96 13.68
CA ILE A 106 -1.58 1.63 13.59
C ILE A 106 -1.52 1.14 12.15
N GLY A 107 -1.09 -0.11 11.96
CA GLY A 107 -1.07 -0.79 10.66
C GLY A 107 0.01 -0.27 9.71
N VAL A 108 1.04 0.39 10.24
CA VAL A 108 2.09 1.06 9.45
C VAL A 108 3.47 0.76 10.03
N GLY A 109 4.46 0.69 9.16
CA GLY A 109 5.88 0.66 9.50
C GLY A 109 6.60 1.72 8.69
N TYR A 110 7.52 2.44 9.31
CA TYR A 110 8.28 3.51 8.67
C TYR A 110 9.77 3.21 8.67
N THR A 111 10.44 3.65 7.62
CA THR A 111 11.90 3.67 7.54
C THR A 111 12.28 4.98 6.87
N GLU A 112 12.75 5.93 7.68
CA GLU A 112 13.20 7.23 7.23
C GLU A 112 14.71 7.21 6.94
N LYS A 113 15.14 8.00 5.94
CA LYS A 113 16.57 8.28 5.72
C LYS A 113 17.14 9.01 6.95
N SER A 114 18.06 8.34 7.65
CA SER A 114 18.60 8.87 8.91
C SER A 114 19.66 9.95 8.71
N GLN A 115 19.37 11.17 9.18
CA GLN A 115 20.35 12.27 9.22
C GLN A 115 21.56 12.00 10.13
N ARG A 116 21.46 11.01 11.04
CA ARG A 116 22.58 10.58 11.88
C ARG A 116 23.69 9.87 11.11
N TYR A 117 23.34 9.26 9.98
CA TYR A 117 24.27 8.47 9.16
C TYR A 117 24.47 9.07 7.76
N VAL A 118 23.49 9.83 7.25
CA VAL A 118 23.57 10.45 5.93
C VAL A 118 23.30 11.94 6.06
N THR A 119 24.35 12.75 5.90
CA THR A 119 24.23 14.20 5.81
C THR A 119 23.39 14.57 4.59
N LEU A 120 22.31 15.31 4.79
CA LEU A 120 21.51 15.86 3.69
C LEU A 120 22.13 17.20 3.28
N GLN A 121 22.52 17.35 2.02
CA GLN A 121 23.09 18.59 1.48
C GLN A 121 22.15 19.16 0.42
N GLY A 122 21.64 20.38 0.62
CA GLY A 122 20.77 21.05 -0.35
C GLY A 122 19.35 20.45 -0.51
N ASP A 123 19.01 19.40 0.25
CA ASP A 123 17.72 18.72 0.19
C ASP A 123 16.63 19.43 1.01
N TYR A 124 16.45 20.73 0.79
CA TYR A 124 15.36 21.50 1.42
C TYR A 124 14.22 21.74 0.44
N VAL A 125 12.99 21.59 0.92
CA VAL A 125 11.79 21.94 0.15
C VAL A 125 11.51 23.42 0.36
N ARG A 126 11.61 24.21 -0.71
CA ARG A 126 11.24 25.63 -0.70
C ARG A 126 9.72 25.78 -0.53
N PRO A 127 9.24 26.45 0.52
CA PRO A 127 7.82 26.72 0.68
C PRO A 127 7.33 27.63 -0.45
N LYS A 128 6.18 27.30 -1.06
CA LYS A 128 5.67 28.04 -2.23
C LYS A 128 5.15 29.42 -1.85
N GLU A 129 4.84 29.61 -0.58
CA GLU A 129 4.32 30.82 0.04
C GLU A 129 5.40 31.87 0.34
N PHE A 130 6.69 31.54 0.20
CA PHE A 130 7.77 32.48 0.50
C PHE A 130 7.92 33.55 -0.59
N SER A 131 8.17 34.80 -0.17
CA SER A 131 8.58 35.88 -1.06
C SER A 131 10.02 35.66 -1.58
N GLN A 132 10.45 36.39 -2.63
CA GLN A 132 11.85 36.32 -3.08
C GLN A 132 12.84 36.74 -1.99
N GLU A 133 12.50 37.71 -1.15
CA GLU A 133 13.33 38.12 -0.02
C GLU A 133 13.44 37.02 1.04
N ASP A 134 12.36 36.32 1.32
CA ASP A 134 12.36 35.24 2.32
C ASP A 134 13.08 33.99 1.79
N LEU A 135 12.97 33.69 0.50
CA LEU A 135 13.78 32.65 -0.15
C LEU A 135 15.27 32.98 -0.07
N ALA A 136 15.68 34.23 -0.31
CA ALA A 136 17.08 34.65 -0.22
C ALA A 136 17.65 34.57 1.21
N LYS A 137 16.81 34.75 2.24
CA LYS A 137 17.19 34.50 3.65
C LYS A 137 17.29 33.00 3.93
N PHE A 138 16.34 32.22 3.44
CA PHE A 138 16.27 30.78 3.65
C PHE A 138 17.44 30.03 3.00
N GLU A 139 17.87 30.43 1.80
CA GLU A 139 19.01 29.82 1.10
C GLU A 139 20.38 30.13 1.73
N LYS A 140 20.44 31.06 2.69
CA LYS A 140 21.66 31.41 3.44
C LYS A 140 21.78 30.70 4.79
N LEU A 141 20.74 29.97 5.22
CA LEU A 141 20.74 29.14 6.43
C LEU A 141 21.42 27.79 6.15
#